data_AF-A0A931N4G0-F1
#
_entry.id   AF-A0A931N4G0-F1
#
_cell.length_a   1.000
_cell.length_b   1.000
_cell.length_c   1.000
_cell.angle_alpha   90.00
_cell.angle_beta   90.00
_cell.angle_gamma   90.00
#
_symmetry.space_group_name_H-M   'P 1'
#
loop_
_entity.id
_entity.type
_entity.pdbx_description
1 polymer ?
#
loop_
_entity_poly.entity_id
_entity_poly.type
_entity_poly.pdbx_seq_one_letter_code
_entity_poly.pdbx_strand_id
1 'polypeptide(L)'
;MPAPRTTPGPGCGIHTSAQTRSSCDDVGVARGDEPDERQTHGGHGDRRRRQSRDGEQVVRAGSLLVSATDLVEPTFRRTVVYVVEHNEGGSLGVVLNRPNDTPVTDVLPRWSEVAAAPRTLFVGGPVKRDAALCLGTLRVGASITGVPGLRRVDGRVVLVDLDSDPHRVGQLVEGIRIFAGYAGWTFGQLEGELQNDDWIVVSALPTDPITPARSDLWAEVLRRQPLPLSLLATHPIELERN
;
A
#
# COMPACT_ATOMS: atom_id res chain seq x y z
N MET A 1 32.74 -42.55 27.59
CA MET A 1 32.54 -43.31 26.34
C MET A 1 32.25 -42.32 25.21
N PRO A 2 32.66 -42.64 23.96
CA PRO A 2 33.29 -41.70 23.02
C PRO A 2 32.34 -41.04 22.01
N ALA A 3 32.91 -40.07 21.27
CA ALA A 3 32.33 -39.33 20.14
C ALA A 3 32.00 -40.21 18.91
N PRO A 4 31.30 -39.66 17.89
CA PRO A 4 31.97 -39.23 16.65
C PRO A 4 31.43 -37.87 16.14
N ARG A 5 32.19 -36.88 15.63
CA ARG A 5 33.07 -36.73 14.45
C ARG A 5 32.41 -36.88 13.06
N THR A 6 32.40 -35.74 12.35
CA THR A 6 32.72 -35.47 10.92
C THR A 6 31.71 -35.72 9.77
N THR A 7 31.38 -34.59 9.11
CA THR A 7 31.08 -34.26 7.69
C THR A 7 31.84 -35.09 6.61
N PRO A 8 31.46 -35.16 5.30
CA PRO A 8 31.14 -34.03 4.37
C PRO A 8 30.09 -34.27 3.24
N GLY A 9 29.78 -33.21 2.44
CA GLY A 9 28.96 -33.23 1.20
C GLY A 9 29.73 -33.81 -0.01
N PRO A 10 29.52 -33.38 -1.29
CA PRO A 10 28.47 -32.58 -1.95
C PRO A 10 27.81 -33.34 -3.16
N GLY A 11 26.84 -32.76 -3.84
CA GLY A 11 26.22 -33.36 -5.04
C GLY A 11 25.67 -32.33 -6.03
N CYS A 12 26.53 -31.88 -6.93
CA CYS A 12 26.21 -31.08 -8.12
C CYS A 12 25.55 -31.99 -9.19
N GLY A 13 24.50 -31.50 -9.85
CA GLY A 13 23.79 -32.22 -10.90
C GLY A 13 23.11 -31.25 -11.87
N ILE A 14 23.91 -30.62 -12.71
CA ILE A 14 23.52 -29.95 -13.95
C ILE A 14 23.17 -31.00 -15.01
N HIS A 15 22.01 -30.89 -15.66
CA HIS A 15 21.79 -31.47 -16.98
C HIS A 15 21.06 -30.49 -17.91
N THR A 16 21.78 -30.20 -18.97
CA THR A 16 21.51 -29.42 -20.17
C THR A 16 20.63 -30.18 -21.17
N SER A 17 19.96 -29.41 -22.05
CA SER A 17 19.64 -29.69 -23.47
C SER A 17 18.15 -29.76 -23.78
N ALA A 18 17.64 -29.42 -24.97
CA ALA A 18 18.04 -28.56 -26.10
C ALA A 18 16.89 -28.73 -27.13
N GLN A 19 16.53 -27.64 -27.82
CA GLN A 19 16.05 -27.57 -29.23
C GLN A 19 14.81 -28.41 -29.63
N THR A 20 13.85 -27.91 -30.42
CA THR A 20 14.03 -27.62 -31.86
C THR A 20 12.76 -26.96 -32.46
N ARG A 21 13.01 -26.18 -33.51
CA ARG A 21 12.17 -25.32 -34.37
C ARG A 21 11.10 -26.06 -35.21
N SER A 22 10.10 -25.31 -35.71
CA SER A 22 9.64 -25.23 -37.12
C SER A 22 8.44 -24.26 -37.19
N SER A 23 8.50 -23.06 -37.81
CA SER A 23 8.49 -22.71 -39.25
C SER A 23 7.25 -23.17 -40.02
N CYS A 24 6.44 -22.23 -40.52
CA CYS A 24 6.22 -21.96 -41.96
C CYS A 24 5.22 -20.81 -42.20
N ASP A 25 5.54 -20.02 -43.23
CA ASP A 25 4.87 -18.83 -43.80
C ASP A 25 3.58 -19.17 -44.59
N ASP A 26 2.74 -18.16 -44.90
CA ASP A 26 2.49 -17.71 -46.30
C ASP A 26 1.50 -16.49 -46.42
N VAL A 27 2.06 -15.39 -46.94
CA VAL A 27 1.63 -14.41 -47.98
C VAL A 27 0.14 -14.14 -48.32
N GLY A 28 -0.19 -12.83 -48.49
CA GLY A 28 -1.30 -12.36 -49.34
C GLY A 28 -1.42 -10.83 -49.46
N VAL A 29 -1.08 -10.27 -50.63
CA VAL A 29 -1.16 -8.84 -51.01
C VAL A 29 -2.39 -8.59 -51.90
N ALA A 30 -3.10 -7.46 -51.71
CA ALA A 30 -3.84 -6.78 -52.79
C ALA A 30 -4.07 -5.28 -52.49
N ARG A 31 -3.94 -4.45 -53.54
CA ARG A 31 -4.17 -3.01 -53.61
C ARG A 31 -5.56 -2.71 -54.20
N GLY A 32 -6.15 -1.55 -53.91
CA GLY A 32 -7.20 -0.95 -54.75
C GLY A 32 -8.04 0.17 -54.08
N ASP A 33 -7.87 1.40 -54.60
CA ASP A 33 -8.82 2.51 -54.84
C ASP A 33 -9.47 3.37 -53.70
N GLU A 34 -9.25 4.69 -53.80
CA GLU A 34 -10.05 5.83 -53.29
C GLU A 34 -11.01 6.34 -54.41
N PRO A 35 -11.92 7.34 -54.24
CA PRO A 35 -12.41 8.09 -53.05
C PRO A 35 -13.97 8.20 -52.96
N ASP A 36 -14.52 8.83 -51.90
CA ASP A 36 -15.29 10.11 -51.98
C ASP A 36 -16.39 10.34 -50.90
N GLU A 37 -16.43 11.61 -50.45
CA GLU A 37 -17.51 12.45 -49.91
C GLU A 37 -18.29 12.24 -48.57
N ARG A 38 -18.13 13.29 -47.72
CA ARG A 38 -19.12 14.07 -46.95
C ARG A 38 -19.70 13.55 -45.61
N GLN A 39 -19.20 14.23 -44.56
CA GLN A 39 -19.94 14.94 -43.49
C GLN A 39 -21.07 14.21 -42.74
N THR A 40 -20.89 14.04 -41.42
CA THR A 40 -21.82 14.57 -40.41
C THR A 40 -21.14 14.79 -39.07
N HIS A 41 -21.53 15.89 -38.42
CA HIS A 41 -21.11 16.35 -37.10
C HIS A 41 -21.47 15.37 -35.97
N GLY A 42 -20.62 15.31 -34.94
CA GLY A 42 -21.02 14.76 -33.63
C GLY A 42 -19.83 14.69 -32.69
N GLY A 43 -19.84 15.49 -31.62
CA GLY A 43 -18.72 15.68 -30.72
C GLY A 43 -18.16 14.39 -30.11
N HIS A 44 -16.89 14.10 -30.37
CA HIS A 44 -16.14 13.07 -29.66
C HIS A 44 -14.65 13.43 -29.48
N GLY A 45 -14.34 14.73 -29.40
CA GLY A 45 -12.98 15.25 -29.24
C GLY A 45 -12.54 15.53 -27.80
N ASP A 46 -13.44 15.53 -26.82
CA ASP A 46 -13.15 16.08 -25.50
C ASP A 46 -12.80 15.01 -24.43
N ARG A 47 -13.02 13.72 -24.72
CA ARG A 47 -12.65 12.63 -23.79
C ARG A 47 -11.18 12.21 -23.88
N ARG A 48 -10.53 12.41 -25.04
CA ARG A 48 -9.11 12.05 -25.23
C ARG A 48 -8.12 13.12 -24.79
N ARG A 49 -8.60 14.31 -24.39
CA ARG A 49 -7.74 15.44 -23.98
C ARG A 49 -7.59 15.60 -22.46
N ARG A 50 -8.32 14.82 -21.66
CA ARG A 50 -8.17 14.76 -20.19
C ARG A 50 -7.04 13.83 -19.71
N GLN A 51 -6.55 12.93 -20.55
CA GLN A 51 -5.61 11.87 -20.15
C GLN A 51 -4.12 12.26 -20.21
N SER A 52 -3.77 13.55 -20.14
CA SER A 52 -2.36 13.96 -20.38
C SER A 52 -1.83 15.02 -19.41
N ARG A 53 -2.40 15.14 -18.20
CA ARG A 53 -1.88 16.07 -17.17
C ARG A 53 -1.89 15.59 -15.71
N ASP A 54 -2.25 14.33 -15.44
CA ASP A 54 -2.02 13.74 -14.13
C ASP A 54 -0.83 12.81 -14.29
N GLY A 55 0.29 13.09 -13.60
CA GLY A 55 1.38 12.15 -13.53
C GLY A 55 0.81 10.82 -13.03
N GLU A 56 0.94 9.76 -13.83
CA GLU A 56 0.40 8.44 -13.53
C GLU A 56 0.89 8.04 -12.13
N GLN A 57 0.00 8.13 -11.13
CA GLN A 57 0.37 7.86 -9.74
C GLN A 57 0.52 6.36 -9.59
N VAL A 58 1.75 5.88 -9.83
CA VAL A 58 2.12 4.48 -9.71
C VAL A 58 2.07 4.07 -8.25
N VAL A 59 1.37 2.98 -7.95
CA VAL A 59 1.37 2.38 -6.61
C VAL A 59 2.77 1.86 -6.29
N ARG A 60 3.22 2.13 -5.07
CA ARG A 60 4.48 1.62 -4.53
C ARG A 60 4.39 1.51 -3.01
N ALA A 61 5.38 0.86 -2.40
CA ALA A 61 5.59 1.00 -0.96
C ALA A 61 5.73 2.49 -0.59
N GLY A 62 5.00 2.94 0.43
CA GLY A 62 4.89 4.35 0.81
C GLY A 62 3.76 5.12 0.13
N SER A 63 2.99 4.51 -0.77
CA SER A 63 1.74 5.10 -1.26
C SER A 63 0.63 4.97 -0.22
N LEU A 64 -0.31 5.90 -0.26
CA LEU A 64 -1.62 5.77 0.36
C LEU A 64 -2.66 5.43 -0.71
N LEU A 65 -3.53 4.50 -0.39
CA LEU A 65 -4.79 4.27 -1.08
C LEU A 65 -5.88 4.93 -0.25
N VAL A 66 -6.44 6.02 -0.77
CA VAL A 66 -7.53 6.73 -0.14
C VAL A 66 -8.82 6.26 -0.80
N SER A 67 -9.70 5.63 -0.03
CA SER A 67 -10.99 5.17 -0.56
C SER A 67 -11.75 6.30 -1.24
N ALA A 68 -12.27 6.04 -2.43
CA ALA A 68 -13.17 6.95 -3.12
C ALA A 68 -14.48 7.12 -2.31
N THR A 69 -15.22 8.20 -2.60
CA THR A 69 -16.51 8.47 -1.93
C THR A 69 -17.55 7.40 -2.21
N ASP A 70 -17.44 6.76 -3.37
CA ASP A 70 -18.41 5.78 -3.88
C ASP A 70 -18.06 4.35 -3.45
N LEU A 71 -16.87 4.14 -2.86
CA LEU A 71 -16.48 2.86 -2.26
C LEU A 71 -17.25 2.65 -0.95
N VAL A 72 -18.39 1.99 -1.06
CA VAL A 72 -19.33 1.76 0.06
C VAL A 72 -19.09 0.47 0.83
N GLU A 73 -18.15 -0.38 0.41
CA GLU A 73 -17.86 -1.64 1.09
C GLU A 73 -17.49 -1.39 2.57
N PRO A 74 -18.16 -2.02 3.55
CA PRO A 74 -17.94 -1.72 4.97
C PRO A 74 -16.50 -1.84 5.45
N THR A 75 -15.70 -2.74 4.85
CA THR A 75 -14.30 -2.95 5.21
C THR A 75 -13.41 -1.78 4.82
N PHE A 76 -13.70 -1.09 3.72
CA PHE A 76 -12.80 -0.11 3.11
C PHE A 76 -13.42 1.28 2.91
N ARG A 77 -14.72 1.45 3.12
CA ARG A 77 -15.38 2.75 3.13
C ARG A 77 -14.68 3.72 4.09
N ARG A 78 -14.36 4.90 3.56
CA ARG A 78 -13.62 5.99 4.24
C ARG A 78 -12.31 5.54 4.90
N THR A 79 -11.63 4.57 4.32
CA THR A 79 -10.30 4.17 4.79
C THR A 79 -9.19 4.91 4.06
N VAL A 80 -8.08 5.04 4.77
CA VAL A 80 -6.77 5.38 4.23
C VAL A 80 -5.87 4.18 4.47
N VAL A 81 -5.45 3.50 3.42
CA VAL A 81 -4.56 2.34 3.49
C VAL A 81 -3.14 2.76 3.15
N TYR A 82 -2.19 2.46 4.01
CA TYR A 82 -0.77 2.63 3.72
C TYR A 82 -0.21 1.36 3.06
N VAL A 83 0.36 1.50 1.87
CA VAL A 83 0.99 0.40 1.13
C VAL A 83 2.37 0.13 1.72
N VAL A 84 2.51 -1.03 2.34
CA VAL A 84 3.74 -1.50 2.97
C VAL A 84 4.63 -2.19 1.94
N GLU A 85 4.02 -2.92 1.01
CA GLU A 85 4.71 -3.66 -0.04
C GLU A 85 3.83 -3.70 -1.29
N HIS A 86 4.47 -3.58 -2.46
CA HIS A 86 3.83 -3.71 -3.75
C HIS A 86 4.86 -4.30 -4.73
N ASN A 87 4.56 -5.45 -5.30
CA ASN A 87 5.41 -6.15 -6.27
C ASN A 87 4.58 -7.05 -7.19
N GLU A 88 5.25 -7.79 -8.08
CA GLU A 88 4.60 -8.71 -9.03
C GLU A 88 3.81 -9.85 -8.34
N GLY A 89 4.03 -10.13 -7.06
CA GLY A 89 3.27 -11.10 -6.28
C GLY A 89 1.98 -10.55 -5.67
N GLY A 90 1.76 -9.24 -5.71
CA GLY A 90 0.59 -8.57 -5.12
C GLY A 90 0.97 -7.36 -4.26
N SER A 91 -0.02 -6.89 -3.49
CA SER A 91 0.14 -5.73 -2.62
C SER A 91 -0.24 -6.06 -1.18
N LEU A 92 0.44 -5.42 -0.23
CA LEU A 92 0.13 -5.49 1.19
C LEU A 92 0.08 -4.08 1.77
N GLY A 93 -0.97 -3.80 2.54
CA GLY A 93 -1.13 -2.53 3.22
C GLY A 93 -1.86 -2.66 4.55
N VAL A 94 -1.90 -1.56 5.30
CA VAL A 94 -2.63 -1.45 6.57
C VAL A 94 -3.54 -0.23 6.58
N VAL A 95 -4.77 -0.41 7.04
CA VAL A 95 -5.73 0.68 7.25
C VAL A 95 -5.25 1.54 8.43
N LEU A 96 -4.98 2.82 8.16
CA LEU A 96 -4.39 3.75 9.13
C LEU A 96 -5.41 4.37 10.09
N ASN A 97 -6.68 4.45 9.73
CA ASN A 97 -7.69 5.28 10.39
C ASN A 97 -8.84 4.49 11.02
N ARG A 98 -8.59 3.23 11.42
CA ARG A 98 -9.57 2.40 12.15
C ARG A 98 -9.02 1.99 13.51
N PRO A 99 -9.05 2.87 14.53
CA PRO A 99 -8.72 2.46 15.89
C PRO A 99 -9.73 1.41 16.38
N ASN A 100 -9.28 0.48 17.21
CA ASN A 100 -10.16 -0.37 18.00
C ASN A 100 -10.07 0.01 19.49
N ASP A 101 -10.87 -0.68 20.32
CA ASP A 101 -10.96 -0.42 21.75
C ASP A 101 -9.92 -1.17 22.59
N THR A 102 -9.04 -1.96 21.96
CA THR A 102 -8.03 -2.76 22.66
C THR A 102 -6.78 -1.90 22.95
N PRO A 103 -6.46 -1.62 24.22
CA PRO A 103 -5.26 -0.87 24.58
C PRO A 103 -3.98 -1.64 24.21
N VAL A 104 -2.94 -0.90 23.80
CA VAL A 104 -1.61 -1.49 23.54
C VAL A 104 -1.04 -2.11 24.82
N THR A 105 -1.32 -1.53 26.00
CA THR A 105 -0.89 -2.05 27.31
C THR A 105 -1.32 -3.48 27.56
N ASP A 106 -2.47 -3.87 27.03
CA ASP A 106 -3.13 -5.13 27.38
C ASP A 106 -2.56 -6.30 26.55
N VAL A 107 -2.04 -6.00 25.35
CA VAL A 107 -1.52 -6.99 24.40
C VAL A 107 0.01 -6.92 24.30
N LEU A 108 0.57 -5.71 24.27
CA LEU A 108 2.00 -5.44 24.04
C LEU A 108 2.51 -4.39 25.05
N PRO A 109 2.50 -4.69 26.37
CA PRO A 109 2.82 -3.72 27.43
C PRO A 109 4.19 -3.05 27.24
N ARG A 110 5.19 -3.81 26.77
CA ARG A 110 6.55 -3.32 26.52
C ARG A 110 6.62 -2.20 25.47
N TRP A 111 5.64 -2.13 24.57
CA TRP A 111 5.57 -1.14 23.50
C TRP A 111 4.68 0.05 23.83
N SER A 112 3.95 0.00 24.96
CA SER A 112 2.96 1.00 25.33
C SER A 112 3.55 2.41 25.34
N GLU A 113 4.74 2.61 25.93
CA GLU A 113 5.38 3.93 26.05
C GLU A 113 5.77 4.55 24.70
N VAL A 114 6.14 3.72 23.72
CA VAL A 114 6.58 4.14 22.38
C VAL A 114 5.40 4.33 21.44
N ALA A 115 4.25 3.70 21.73
CA ALA A 115 3.04 3.83 20.92
C ALA A 115 2.54 5.28 20.89
N ALA A 116 2.33 5.80 19.69
CA ALA A 116 1.75 7.12 19.49
C ALA A 116 0.25 7.10 19.83
N ALA A 117 -0.28 8.20 20.37
CA ALA A 117 -1.71 8.30 20.70
C ALA A 117 -2.61 8.17 19.45
N PRO A 118 -3.78 7.49 19.55
CA PRO A 118 -4.28 6.77 20.72
C PRO A 118 -3.47 5.48 20.91
N ARG A 119 -3.19 5.13 22.17
CA ARG A 119 -2.42 3.93 22.53
C ARG A 119 -3.30 2.68 22.49
N THR A 120 -4.02 2.49 21.39
CA THR A 120 -4.86 1.32 21.10
C THR A 120 -4.36 0.63 19.84
N LEU A 121 -4.77 -0.62 19.64
CA LEU A 121 -4.54 -1.31 18.38
C LEU A 121 -5.45 -0.72 17.29
N PHE A 122 -4.99 -0.82 16.05
CA PHE A 122 -5.77 -0.42 14.88
C PHE A 122 -6.16 -1.66 14.10
N VAL A 123 -7.33 -1.66 13.47
CA VAL A 123 -7.72 -2.71 12.54
C VAL A 123 -7.01 -2.45 11.22
N GLY A 124 -5.96 -3.21 10.93
CA GLY A 124 -5.15 -3.02 9.71
C GLY A 124 -5.77 -3.60 8.45
N GLY A 125 -6.72 -4.53 8.59
CA GLY A 125 -7.51 -5.07 7.48
C GLY A 125 -8.17 -6.41 7.81
N PRO A 126 -8.83 -7.04 6.84
CA PRO A 126 -9.62 -8.25 7.08
C PRO A 126 -8.76 -9.52 7.24
N VAL A 127 -7.52 -9.52 6.76
CA VAL A 127 -6.67 -10.73 6.68
C VAL A 127 -5.83 -10.91 7.94
N LYS A 128 -5.72 -12.16 8.43
CA LYS A 128 -4.89 -12.58 9.58
C LYS A 128 -4.96 -11.61 10.76
N ARG A 129 -6.17 -11.41 11.31
CA ARG A 129 -6.41 -10.49 12.43
C ARG A 129 -5.67 -10.86 13.72
N ASP A 130 -5.16 -12.08 13.80
CA ASP A 130 -4.29 -12.61 14.85
C ASP A 130 -2.83 -12.18 14.70
N ALA A 131 -2.41 -11.76 13.50
CA ALA A 131 -1.08 -11.21 13.25
C ALA A 131 -1.06 -9.69 13.50
N ALA A 132 0.06 -9.20 14.05
CA ALA A 132 0.29 -7.78 14.26
C ALA A 132 1.35 -7.24 13.29
N LEU A 133 1.06 -6.10 12.67
CA LEU A 133 2.04 -5.28 11.95
C LEU A 133 2.29 -4.01 12.74
N CYS A 134 3.54 -3.56 12.78
CA CYS A 134 3.90 -2.33 13.48
C CYS A 134 4.63 -1.39 12.53
N LEU A 135 4.08 -0.18 12.35
CA LEU A 135 4.73 0.90 11.63
C LEU A 135 5.29 1.92 12.61
N GLY A 136 6.49 2.40 12.36
CA GLY A 136 7.14 3.47 13.08
C GLY A 136 7.46 4.64 12.17
N THR A 137 7.47 5.84 12.74
CA THR A 137 7.96 7.04 12.07
C THR A 137 9.30 7.42 12.68
N LEU A 138 10.38 7.41 11.90
CA LEU A 138 11.70 7.81 12.37
C LEU A 138 11.75 9.31 12.68
N ARG A 139 12.46 9.67 13.75
CA ARG A 139 12.87 11.06 14.02
C ARG A 139 13.73 11.57 12.86
N VAL A 140 13.66 12.87 12.60
CA VAL A 140 14.51 13.51 11.59
C VAL A 140 15.98 13.27 11.93
N GLY A 141 16.76 12.82 10.94
CA GLY A 141 18.18 12.49 11.10
C GLY A 141 18.49 11.12 11.70
N ALA A 142 17.48 10.36 12.15
CA ALA A 142 17.71 9.01 12.67
C ALA A 142 18.09 8.03 11.55
N SER A 143 19.09 7.19 11.83
CA SER A 143 19.51 6.09 10.96
C SER A 143 19.12 4.75 11.58
N ILE A 144 18.70 3.80 10.73
CA ILE A 144 18.39 2.43 11.14
C ILE A 144 19.52 1.45 10.78
N THR A 145 20.64 1.94 10.24
CA THR A 145 21.78 1.10 9.86
C THR A 145 22.31 0.35 11.08
N GLY A 146 22.35 -0.99 10.99
CA GLY A 146 22.83 -1.84 12.08
C GLY A 146 21.85 -1.97 13.26
N VAL A 147 20.63 -1.44 13.13
CA VAL A 147 19.57 -1.59 14.14
C VAL A 147 18.70 -2.79 13.75
N PRO A 148 18.80 -3.93 14.45
CA PRO A 148 17.97 -5.09 14.14
C PRO A 148 16.49 -4.76 14.38
N GLY A 149 15.62 -5.40 13.60
CA GLY A 149 14.17 -5.27 13.73
C GLY A 149 13.55 -4.00 13.15
N LEU A 150 14.33 -3.14 12.50
CA LEU A 150 13.79 -2.03 11.73
C LEU A 150 14.02 -2.25 10.23
N ARG A 151 12.94 -2.21 9.45
CA ARG A 151 13.01 -2.29 7.99
C ARG A 151 12.38 -1.03 7.39
N ARG A 152 13.14 -0.30 6.56
CA ARG A 152 12.60 0.87 5.86
C ARG A 152 11.53 0.45 4.85
N VAL A 153 10.41 1.18 4.87
CA VAL A 153 9.35 1.07 3.85
C VAL A 153 9.50 2.19 2.84
N ASP A 154 9.33 3.44 3.29
CA ASP A 154 9.57 4.62 2.46
C ASP A 154 9.96 5.81 3.35
N GLY A 155 10.93 6.60 2.89
CA GLY A 155 11.45 7.76 3.62
C GLY A 155 11.75 7.47 5.11
N ARG A 156 10.95 8.08 5.99
CA ARG A 156 11.06 7.92 7.46
C ARG A 156 10.12 6.84 8.04
N VAL A 157 9.24 6.24 7.23
CA VAL A 157 8.36 5.17 7.69
C VAL A 157 9.12 3.84 7.66
N VAL A 158 9.04 3.11 8.77
CA VAL A 158 9.68 1.81 8.96
C VAL A 158 8.66 0.80 9.46
N LEU A 159 8.87 -0.46 9.09
CA LEU A 159 8.32 -1.59 9.82
C LEU A 159 9.16 -1.87 11.06
N VAL A 160 8.50 -2.20 12.14
CA VAL A 160 9.09 -2.54 13.43
C VAL A 160 8.76 -3.99 13.74
N ASP A 161 9.79 -4.78 13.99
CA ASP A 161 9.66 -6.10 14.56
C ASP A 161 9.32 -5.98 16.06
N LEU A 162 8.16 -6.51 16.45
CA LEU A 162 7.64 -6.42 17.80
C LEU A 162 8.43 -7.27 18.82
N ASP A 163 9.28 -8.19 18.36
CA ASP A 163 10.19 -8.95 19.22
C ASP A 163 11.47 -8.18 19.57
N SER A 164 11.70 -7.03 18.92
CA SER A 164 12.86 -6.18 19.18
C SER A 164 12.77 -5.42 20.50
N ASP A 165 13.89 -4.83 20.92
CA ASP A 165 13.97 -4.00 22.13
C ASP A 165 13.26 -2.64 21.93
N PRO A 166 12.13 -2.38 22.62
CA PRO A 166 11.39 -1.13 22.47
C PRO A 166 12.18 0.09 22.90
N HIS A 167 13.14 -0.04 23.84
CA HIS A 167 13.95 1.10 24.27
C HIS A 167 14.90 1.57 23.17
N ARG A 168 15.49 0.64 22.41
CA ARG A 168 16.34 0.96 21.26
C ARG A 168 15.53 1.58 20.13
N VAL A 169 14.40 0.98 19.78
CA VAL A 169 13.52 1.50 18.73
C VAL A 169 12.94 2.86 19.13
N GLY A 170 12.51 3.00 20.38
CA GLY A 170 11.92 4.22 20.95
C GLY A 170 12.84 5.44 20.90
N GLN A 171 14.17 5.26 20.89
CA GLN A 171 15.15 6.34 20.70
C GLN A 171 15.22 6.85 19.26
N LEU A 172 14.79 6.05 18.28
CA LEU A 172 14.88 6.37 16.86
C LEU A 172 13.57 6.87 16.26
N VAL A 173 12.42 6.50 16.86
CA VAL A 173 11.09 6.82 16.32
C VAL A 173 10.38 7.93 17.08
N GLU A 174 9.67 8.80 16.37
CA GLU A 174 8.72 9.76 16.93
C GLU A 174 7.54 9.04 17.62
N GLY A 175 7.18 7.88 17.08
CA GLY A 175 6.22 6.97 17.66
C GLY A 175 5.97 5.77 16.75
N ILE A 176 5.23 4.81 17.28
CA ILE A 176 4.78 3.62 16.54
C ILE A 176 3.26 3.49 16.56
N ARG A 177 2.75 2.71 15.61
CA ARG A 177 1.35 2.32 15.50
C ARG A 177 1.28 0.82 15.20
N ILE A 178 0.44 0.11 15.95
CA ILE A 178 0.30 -1.34 15.88
C ILE A 178 -1.07 -1.67 15.29
N PHE A 179 -1.07 -2.54 14.29
CA PHE A 179 -2.23 -2.93 13.51
C PHE A 179 -2.48 -4.43 13.67
N ALA A 180 -3.71 -4.80 14.00
CA ALA A 180 -4.20 -6.17 13.97
C ALA A 180 -4.71 -6.48 12.56
N GLY A 181 -4.09 -7.47 11.91
CA GLY A 181 -4.35 -7.83 10.52
C GLY A 181 -3.84 -6.81 9.50
N TYR A 182 -4.09 -7.13 8.23
CA TYR A 182 -3.68 -6.30 7.09
C TYR A 182 -4.68 -6.41 5.94
N ALA A 183 -4.57 -5.49 4.99
CA ALA A 183 -5.22 -5.53 3.70
C ALA A 183 -4.24 -6.12 2.69
N GLY A 184 -4.69 -7.11 1.92
CA GLY A 184 -3.88 -7.79 0.93
C GLY A 184 -4.62 -7.84 -0.39
N TRP A 185 -3.90 -7.61 -1.47
CA TRP A 185 -4.39 -7.72 -2.83
C TRP A 185 -3.61 -8.80 -3.55
N THR A 186 -4.33 -9.71 -4.21
CA THR A 186 -3.71 -10.67 -5.11
C THR A 186 -3.23 -9.98 -6.38
N PHE A 187 -2.44 -10.69 -7.19
CA PHE A 187 -1.94 -10.19 -8.46
C PHE A 187 -3.08 -9.64 -9.35
N GLY A 188 -2.93 -8.39 -9.81
CA GLY A 188 -3.90 -7.73 -10.69
C GLY A 188 -5.16 -7.21 -10.00
N GLN A 189 -5.40 -7.56 -8.73
CA GLN A 189 -6.61 -7.17 -8.02
C GLN A 189 -6.62 -5.66 -7.76
N LEU A 190 -5.52 -5.12 -7.21
CA LEU A 190 -5.42 -3.69 -6.92
C LEU A 190 -5.51 -2.87 -8.20
N GLU A 191 -4.91 -3.34 -9.29
CA GLU A 191 -4.98 -2.69 -10.60
C GLU A 191 -6.42 -2.64 -11.12
N GLY A 192 -7.20 -3.71 -10.92
CA GLY A 192 -8.63 -3.72 -11.24
C GLY A 192 -9.44 -2.73 -10.40
N GLU A 193 -9.19 -2.66 -9.09
CA GLU A 193 -9.84 -1.69 -8.19
C GLU A 193 -9.49 -0.24 -8.56
N LEU A 194 -8.24 0.02 -8.98
CA LEU A 194 -7.82 1.33 -9.50
C LEU A 194 -8.51 1.69 -10.82
N GLN A 195 -8.71 0.71 -11.70
CA GLN A 195 -9.45 0.92 -12.95
C GLN A 195 -10.94 1.22 -12.71
N ASN A 196 -11.48 0.78 -11.58
CA ASN A 196 -12.85 1.06 -11.15
C ASN A 196 -12.98 2.37 -10.35
N ASP A 197 -11.90 3.15 -10.22
CA ASP A 197 -11.84 4.37 -9.41
C ASP A 197 -12.16 4.14 -7.90
N ASP A 198 -11.94 2.91 -7.38
CA ASP A 198 -12.20 2.58 -5.97
C ASP A 198 -11.20 3.28 -5.02
N TRP A 199 -10.00 3.56 -5.53
CA TRP A 199 -8.89 4.14 -4.77
C TRP A 199 -8.28 5.36 -5.45
N ILE A 200 -8.04 6.39 -4.65
CA ILE A 200 -7.24 7.54 -5.02
C ILE A 200 -5.82 7.30 -4.47
N VAL A 201 -4.84 7.19 -5.37
CA VAL A 201 -3.43 6.97 -5.00
C VAL A 201 -2.75 8.30 -4.75
N VAL A 202 -2.15 8.43 -3.57
CA VAL A 202 -1.34 9.60 -3.20
C VAL A 202 -0.08 9.18 -2.46
N SER A 203 0.92 10.06 -2.38
CA SER A 203 2.10 9.79 -1.55
C SER A 203 1.80 9.98 -0.05
N ALA A 204 2.29 9.06 0.79
CA ALA A 204 2.20 9.21 2.24
C ALA A 204 3.16 10.29 2.75
N LEU A 205 2.72 11.01 3.78
CA LEU A 205 3.62 11.74 4.65
C LEU A 205 4.11 10.83 5.78
N PRO A 206 5.34 11.02 6.28
CA PRO A 206 5.86 10.22 7.37
C PRO A 206 4.98 10.17 8.62
N THR A 207 4.20 11.22 8.88
CA THR A 207 3.35 11.32 10.07
C THR A 207 2.03 10.58 9.94
N ASP A 208 1.61 10.19 8.74
CA ASP A 208 0.28 9.58 8.52
C ASP A 208 0.06 8.31 9.36
N PRO A 209 1.03 7.37 9.49
CA PRO A 209 0.83 6.16 10.29
C PRO A 209 0.65 6.42 11.78
N ILE A 210 1.15 7.54 12.30
CA ILE A 210 1.10 7.88 13.74
C ILE A 210 0.08 9.00 14.05
N THR A 211 -0.79 9.32 13.09
CA THR A 211 -1.83 10.33 13.20
C THR A 211 -2.68 10.13 14.47
N PRO A 212 -3.05 11.20 15.20
CA PRO A 212 -3.90 11.10 16.39
C PRO A 212 -5.32 10.58 16.10
N ALA A 213 -6.05 10.20 17.14
CA ALA A 213 -7.41 9.63 17.01
C ALA A 213 -8.48 10.66 16.60
N ARG A 214 -8.27 11.92 16.98
CA ARG A 214 -9.25 13.01 16.77
C ARG A 214 -9.22 13.59 15.36
N SER A 215 -8.24 13.20 14.57
CA SER A 215 -8.05 13.65 13.18
C SER A 215 -8.83 12.74 12.24
N ASP A 216 -9.60 13.36 11.34
CA ASP A 216 -10.15 12.66 10.18
C ASP A 216 -9.04 12.55 9.13
N LEU A 217 -8.22 11.49 9.25
CA LEU A 217 -7.09 11.27 8.36
C LEU A 217 -7.51 11.21 6.88
N TRP A 218 -8.70 10.68 6.58
CA TRP A 218 -9.20 10.62 5.21
C TRP A 218 -9.41 12.03 4.64
N ALA A 219 -10.09 12.89 5.40
CA ALA A 219 -10.30 14.27 4.98
C ALA A 219 -9.00 15.09 4.96
N GLU A 220 -8.10 14.87 5.91
CA GLU A 220 -6.79 15.54 5.96
C GLU A 220 -5.90 15.19 4.77
N VAL A 221 -5.85 13.91 4.40
CA VAL A 221 -5.07 13.43 3.24
C VAL A 221 -5.64 14.02 1.95
N LEU A 222 -6.96 14.10 1.78
CA LEU A 222 -7.56 14.72 0.60
C LEU A 222 -7.35 16.23 0.57
N ARG A 223 -7.52 16.92 1.71
CA ARG A 223 -7.43 18.38 1.80
C ARG A 223 -6.06 18.92 1.39
N ARG A 224 -4.99 18.16 1.61
CA ARG A 224 -3.63 18.54 1.22
C ARG A 224 -3.28 18.23 -0.24
N GLN A 225 -4.18 17.61 -1.01
CA GLN A 225 -3.95 17.36 -2.44
C GLN A 225 -4.29 18.59 -3.29
N PRO A 226 -3.79 18.67 -4.53
CA PRO A 226 -4.26 19.66 -5.50
C PRO A 226 -5.75 19.51 -5.81
N LEU A 227 -6.35 20.58 -6.35
CA LEU A 227 -7.69 20.50 -6.93
C LEU A 227 -7.69 19.51 -8.12
N PRO A 228 -8.76 18.72 -8.31
CA PRO A 228 -10.04 18.79 -7.59
C PRO A 228 -10.13 17.92 -6.33
N LEU A 229 -9.13 17.09 -6.02
CA LEU A 229 -9.20 16.09 -4.94
C LEU A 229 -9.47 16.71 -3.55
N SER A 230 -8.94 17.90 -3.28
CA SER A 230 -9.18 18.59 -2.02
C SER A 230 -10.65 18.94 -1.77
N LEU A 231 -11.49 19.03 -2.81
CA LEU A 231 -12.93 19.26 -2.68
C LEU A 231 -13.66 18.03 -2.12
N LEU A 232 -13.11 16.84 -2.30
CA LEU A 232 -13.70 15.60 -1.77
C LEU A 232 -13.58 15.53 -0.24
N ALA A 233 -12.64 16.27 0.36
CA ALA A 233 -12.42 16.28 1.81
C ALA A 233 -13.65 16.72 2.63
N THR A 234 -14.60 17.43 2.02
CA THR A 234 -15.85 17.88 2.67
C THR A 234 -17.02 16.92 2.46
N HIS A 235 -16.81 15.78 1.78
CA HIS A 235 -17.89 14.82 1.52
C HIS A 235 -18.46 14.28 2.86
N PRO A 236 -19.79 14.28 3.08
CA PRO A 236 -20.39 13.82 4.32
C PRO A 236 -20.04 12.38 4.66
N ILE A 237 -19.85 12.07 5.94
CA ILE A 237 -19.51 10.73 6.46
C ILE A 237 -20.69 9.75 6.25
N GLU A 238 -21.92 10.23 6.43
CA GLU A 238 -23.17 9.50 6.18
C GLU A 238 -24.09 10.34 5.27
N LEU A 239 -24.43 9.82 4.09
CA LEU A 239 -25.36 10.48 3.16
C LEU A 239 -26.81 10.48 3.68
N GLU A 240 -27.14 9.56 4.58
CA GLU A 240 -28.51 9.38 5.11
C GLU A 240 -28.85 10.27 6.32
N ARG A 241 -27.90 11.09 6.80
CA ARG A 241 -28.06 11.92 8.02
C ARG A 241 -28.18 13.42 7.77
N ASN A 242 -28.29 13.86 6.52
CA ASN A 242 -28.51 15.27 6.16
C ASN A 242 -29.87 15.49 5.50
#